data_AF-A0A285CPD6-F1
#
_entry.id   AF-A0A285CPD6-F1
#
_cell.length_a   1.000
_cell.length_b   1.000
_cell.length_c   1.000
_cell.angle_alpha   90.00
_cell.angle_beta   90.00
_cell.angle_gamma   90.00
#
_symmetry.space_group_name_H-M   'P 1'
#
loop_
_entity.id
_entity.type
_entity.pdbx_description
1 polymer ?
#
loop_
_entity_poly.entity_id
_entity_poly.type
_entity_poly.pdbx_seq_one_letter_code
_entity_poly.pdbx_strand_id
1 'polypeptide(L)'
;MRRWTVRAGLAALLLSLAPAVLAEGVRVAPPSGYCIDKEASARTGLVLIGRCEGVTDRPPAILTAVVGAPGSGMDLDGRGQELAAFFASDAGRAALSRSGDPRRVEMLEAWGVDDAFLLRLRDTSRGHHGQTESWRAVVSLKGRLVTLTATGTAAAPLARENGKRLIGAFVTAMKAANRGPARN
;
A
#
# COMPACT_ATOMS: atom_id res chain seq x y z
N MET A 1 -51.48 -31.32 9.62
CA MET A 1 -50.75 -30.14 9.11
C MET A 1 -49.58 -29.85 10.06
N ARG A 2 -48.36 -30.30 9.72
CA ARG A 2 -47.15 -30.20 10.57
C ARG A 2 -46.41 -28.90 10.24
N ARG A 3 -46.22 -28.03 11.24
CA ARG A 3 -45.45 -26.78 11.14
C ARG A 3 -43.95 -27.11 11.23
N TRP A 4 -43.17 -26.71 10.22
CA TRP A 4 -41.71 -26.71 10.26
C TRP A 4 -41.25 -25.28 10.55
N THR A 5 -40.74 -25.05 11.75
CA THR A 5 -39.98 -23.85 12.10
C THR A 5 -38.50 -24.16 11.88
N VAL A 6 -37.92 -23.64 10.79
CA VAL A 6 -36.46 -23.67 10.60
C VAL A 6 -35.89 -22.47 11.35
N ARG A 7 -35.18 -22.75 12.45
CA ARG A 7 -34.38 -21.77 13.18
C ARG A 7 -33.22 -21.29 12.30
N ALA A 8 -33.03 -19.97 12.29
CA ALA A 8 -31.94 -19.28 11.63
C ALA A 8 -30.57 -19.80 12.11
N GLY A 9 -29.72 -20.22 11.16
CA GLY A 9 -28.31 -20.44 11.39
C GLY A 9 -27.55 -19.15 11.09
N LEU A 10 -26.97 -18.54 12.13
CA LEU A 10 -25.97 -17.49 12.02
C LEU A 10 -24.70 -18.09 11.39
N ALA A 11 -24.51 -17.90 10.09
CA ALA A 11 -23.22 -18.14 9.45
C ALA A 11 -22.27 -17.03 9.89
N ALA A 12 -21.36 -17.36 10.82
CA ALA A 12 -20.24 -16.49 11.16
C ALA A 12 -19.35 -16.36 9.92
N LEU A 13 -19.33 -15.17 9.32
CA LEU A 13 -18.34 -14.78 8.31
C LEU A 13 -16.96 -14.80 8.99
N LEU A 14 -16.22 -15.90 8.81
CA LEU A 14 -14.79 -15.95 9.07
C LEU A 14 -14.11 -15.02 8.05
N LEU A 15 -14.03 -13.74 8.38
CA LEU A 15 -13.11 -12.81 7.74
C LEU A 15 -11.71 -13.41 7.92
N SER A 16 -11.20 -14.03 6.86
CA SER A 16 -9.80 -14.43 6.78
C SER A 16 -8.96 -13.14 6.81
N LEU A 17 -8.61 -12.70 8.01
CA LEU A 17 -7.68 -11.61 8.20
C LEU A 17 -6.32 -12.13 7.72
N ALA A 18 -5.81 -11.56 6.64
CA ALA A 18 -4.44 -11.80 6.24
C ALA A 18 -3.53 -11.45 7.44
N PRO A 19 -2.55 -12.28 7.80
CA PRO A 19 -1.73 -12.05 8.98
C PRO A 19 -0.95 -10.74 8.80
N ALA A 20 -1.21 -9.76 9.67
CA ALA A 20 -0.44 -8.53 9.73
C ALA A 20 0.90 -8.79 10.44
N VAL A 21 1.95 -8.08 10.04
CA VAL A 21 3.24 -8.08 10.76
C VAL A 21 3.42 -6.76 11.49
N LEU A 22 4.01 -6.79 12.69
CA LEU A 22 4.42 -5.58 13.38
C LEU A 22 5.79 -5.14 12.83
N ALA A 23 5.82 -3.97 12.18
CA ALA A 23 7.04 -3.31 11.73
C ALA A 23 7.14 -1.96 12.43
N GLU A 24 8.11 -1.83 13.34
CA GLU A 24 8.40 -0.58 14.07
C GLU A 24 7.19 0.04 14.82
N GLY A 25 6.30 -0.81 15.35
CA GLY A 25 5.08 -0.38 16.06
C GLY A 25 3.89 -0.06 15.15
N VAL A 26 4.05 -0.18 13.82
CA VAL A 26 2.95 -0.15 12.84
C VAL A 26 2.57 -1.59 12.49
N ARG A 27 1.27 -1.89 12.47
CA ARG A 27 0.75 -3.16 11.94
C ARG A 27 0.66 -3.08 10.43
N VAL A 28 1.52 -3.78 9.71
CA VAL A 28 1.46 -3.88 8.25
C VAL A 28 0.45 -4.96 7.88
N ALA A 29 -0.65 -4.57 7.23
CA ALA A 29 -1.73 -5.45 6.81
C ALA A 29 -1.90 -5.39 5.28
N PRO A 30 -1.73 -6.51 4.56
CA PRO A 30 -1.90 -6.54 3.11
C PRO A 30 -3.39 -6.43 2.73
N PRO A 31 -3.71 -5.95 1.51
CA PRO A 31 -5.07 -6.00 1.00
C PRO A 31 -5.52 -7.46 0.77
N SER A 32 -6.84 -7.70 0.77
CA SER A 32 -7.39 -9.05 0.55
C SER A 32 -6.88 -9.70 -0.74
N GLY A 33 -6.51 -10.98 -0.67
CA GLY A 33 -5.91 -11.73 -1.77
C GLY A 33 -4.39 -11.56 -1.90
N TYR A 34 -3.77 -10.81 -0.99
CA TYR A 34 -2.32 -10.62 -0.92
C TYR A 34 -1.76 -11.03 0.44
N CYS A 35 -0.57 -11.62 0.41
CA CYS A 35 0.08 -12.27 1.53
C CYS A 35 1.48 -11.68 1.72
N ILE A 36 1.88 -11.48 2.98
CA ILE A 36 3.25 -11.05 3.33
C ILE A 36 4.22 -12.19 3.06
N ASP A 37 5.27 -11.91 2.31
CA ASP A 37 6.43 -12.78 2.20
C ASP A 37 7.40 -12.48 3.35
N LYS A 38 7.32 -13.29 4.41
CA LYS A 38 8.09 -13.09 5.64
C LYS A 38 9.60 -13.26 5.41
N GLU A 39 9.98 -14.22 4.57
CA GLU A 39 11.39 -14.53 4.31
C GLU A 39 12.06 -13.39 3.55
N ALA A 40 11.41 -12.90 2.48
CA ALA A 40 11.92 -11.77 1.71
C ALA A 40 11.91 -10.47 2.52
N SER A 41 10.90 -10.26 3.37
CA SER A 41 10.81 -9.08 4.23
C SER A 41 11.97 -8.99 5.23
N ALA A 42 12.36 -10.12 5.83
CA ALA A 42 13.44 -10.16 6.82
C ALA A 42 14.81 -9.73 6.25
N ARG A 43 14.99 -9.79 4.93
CA ARG A 43 16.26 -9.48 4.24
C ARG A 43 16.36 -8.05 3.71
N THR A 44 15.26 -7.30 3.68
CA THR A 44 15.14 -6.10 2.82
C THR A 44 14.82 -4.80 3.55
N GLY A 45 14.61 -4.82 4.88
CA GLY A 45 14.26 -3.63 5.65
C GLY A 45 12.89 -3.03 5.28
N LEU A 46 12.09 -3.78 4.51
CA LEU A 46 10.73 -3.44 4.11
C LEU A 46 9.86 -4.69 4.20
N VAL A 47 8.54 -4.51 4.22
CA VAL A 47 7.62 -5.65 4.14
C VAL A 47 7.28 -5.89 2.69
N LEU A 48 7.64 -7.08 2.17
CA LEU A 48 7.31 -7.54 0.83
C LEU A 48 6.00 -8.33 0.86
N ILE A 49 5.11 -8.04 -0.09
CA ILE A 49 3.79 -8.63 -0.20
C ILE A 49 3.56 -9.03 -1.66
N GLY A 50 3.05 -10.25 -1.86
CA GLY A 50 2.67 -10.79 -3.16
C GLY A 50 1.23 -11.29 -3.17
N ARG A 51 0.71 -11.63 -4.36
CA ARG A 51 -0.59 -12.32 -4.46
C ARG A 51 -0.48 -13.66 -3.72
N CYS A 52 -1.48 -13.98 -2.88
CA CYS A 52 -1.48 -15.25 -2.16
C CYS A 52 -1.51 -16.43 -3.14
N GLU A 53 -0.95 -17.57 -2.71
CA GLU A 53 -1.04 -18.82 -3.46
C GLU A 53 -2.51 -19.23 -3.69
N GLY A 54 -2.80 -19.78 -4.87
CA GLY A 54 -4.16 -20.20 -5.25
C GLY A 54 -5.14 -19.08 -5.61
N VAL A 55 -4.80 -17.81 -5.34
CA VAL A 55 -5.65 -16.66 -5.70
C VAL A 55 -5.42 -16.29 -7.17
N THR A 56 -6.46 -16.41 -8.00
CA THR A 56 -6.40 -16.16 -9.45
C THR A 56 -7.24 -14.97 -9.91
N ASP A 57 -8.21 -14.54 -9.11
CA ASP A 57 -9.13 -13.42 -9.39
C ASP A 57 -8.52 -12.03 -9.09
N ARG A 58 -7.30 -12.00 -8.54
CA ARG A 58 -6.52 -10.77 -8.32
C ARG A 58 -5.34 -10.70 -9.29
N PRO A 59 -4.98 -9.51 -9.79
CA PRO A 59 -3.79 -9.39 -10.64
C PRO A 59 -2.53 -9.76 -9.84
N PRO A 60 -1.52 -10.37 -10.47
CA PRO A 60 -0.20 -10.46 -9.83
C PRO A 60 0.36 -9.04 -9.62
N ALA A 61 0.89 -8.78 -8.44
CA ALA A 61 1.54 -7.52 -8.12
C ALA A 61 2.58 -7.73 -7.02
N ILE A 62 3.58 -6.86 -7.01
CA ILE A 62 4.53 -6.69 -5.93
C ILE A 62 4.07 -5.47 -5.13
N LEU A 63 3.86 -5.66 -3.82
CA LEU A 63 3.56 -4.58 -2.90
C LEU A 63 4.66 -4.49 -1.86
N THR A 64 4.95 -3.27 -1.43
CA THR A 64 5.86 -3.03 -0.32
C THR A 64 5.27 -2.05 0.68
N ALA A 65 5.62 -2.21 1.95
CA ALA A 65 5.42 -1.21 2.98
C ALA A 65 6.77 -0.87 3.62
N VAL A 66 7.08 0.41 3.68
CA VAL A 66 8.24 0.98 4.38
C VAL A 66 7.73 1.89 5.49
N VAL A 67 8.17 1.65 6.71
CA VAL A 67 7.82 2.46 7.88
C VAL A 67 8.95 3.45 8.14
N GLY A 68 8.59 4.73 8.21
CA GLY A 68 9.52 5.81 8.52
C GLY A 68 9.87 5.86 10.02
N ALA A 69 10.88 6.66 10.32
CA ALA A 69 11.41 6.83 11.67
C ALA A 69 10.34 7.30 12.68
N PRO A 70 10.53 7.04 14.00
CA PRO A 70 9.61 7.55 15.02
C PRO A 70 9.47 9.07 14.93
N GLY A 71 8.23 9.57 15.03
CA GLY A 71 7.96 11.01 14.97
C GLY A 71 8.00 11.62 13.57
N SER A 72 8.24 10.82 12.52
CA SER A 72 8.24 11.32 11.14
C SER A 72 6.84 11.62 10.62
N GLY A 73 5.79 11.16 11.30
CA GLY A 73 4.40 11.36 10.90
C GLY A 73 4.04 12.84 10.82
N MET A 74 3.21 13.17 9.84
CA MET A 74 2.67 14.51 9.65
C MET A 74 1.17 14.45 9.42
N ASP A 75 0.47 15.57 9.61
CA ASP A 75 -0.89 15.71 9.13
C ASP A 75 -0.86 15.84 7.60
N LEU A 76 -1.64 15.00 6.93
CA LEU A 76 -1.74 14.94 5.48
C LEU A 76 -3.07 15.53 4.97
N ASP A 77 -4.04 15.75 5.85
CA ASP A 77 -5.36 16.24 5.47
C ASP A 77 -5.26 17.67 4.92
N GLY A 78 -5.97 17.93 3.83
CA GLY A 78 -5.91 19.21 3.11
C GLY A 78 -4.57 19.56 2.44
N ARG A 79 -3.50 18.76 2.59
CA ARG A 79 -2.15 19.08 2.08
C ARG A 79 -1.82 18.50 0.71
N GLY A 80 -2.81 17.92 0.03
CA GLY A 80 -2.60 17.22 -1.25
C GLY A 80 -1.92 18.08 -2.33
N GLN A 81 -2.26 19.36 -2.43
CA GLN A 81 -1.66 20.25 -3.43
C GLN A 81 -0.19 20.57 -3.11
N GLU A 82 0.13 20.84 -1.85
CA GLU A 82 1.50 21.10 -1.39
C GLU A 82 2.41 19.88 -1.62
N LEU A 83 1.90 18.69 -1.27
CA LEU A 83 2.62 17.44 -1.49
C LEU A 83 2.82 17.15 -2.98
N ALA A 84 1.80 17.38 -3.81
CA ALA A 84 1.93 17.24 -5.25
C ALA A 84 3.00 18.20 -5.82
N ALA A 85 3.02 19.46 -5.36
CA ALA A 85 4.04 20.43 -5.76
C ALA A 85 5.45 19.99 -5.30
N PHE A 86 5.60 19.50 -4.08
CA PHE A 86 6.87 18.96 -3.59
C PHE A 86 7.36 17.79 -4.44
N PHE A 87 6.52 16.78 -4.71
CA PHE A 87 6.91 15.62 -5.51
C PHE A 87 7.12 15.95 -7.00
N ALA A 88 6.60 17.09 -7.47
CA ALA A 88 6.93 17.66 -8.78
C ALA A 88 8.26 18.45 -8.81
N SER A 89 8.90 18.71 -7.66
CA SER A 89 10.23 19.34 -7.61
C SER A 89 11.36 18.33 -7.86
N ASP A 90 12.57 18.81 -8.12
CA ASP A 90 13.75 17.94 -8.23
C ASP A 90 14.01 17.18 -6.92
N ALA A 91 13.89 17.83 -5.77
CA ALA A 91 14.09 17.18 -4.48
C ALA A 91 13.06 16.06 -4.24
N GLY A 92 11.79 16.32 -4.53
CA GLY A 92 10.74 15.32 -4.39
C GLY A 92 10.87 14.16 -5.38
N ARG A 93 11.21 14.44 -6.65
CA ARG A 93 11.51 13.38 -7.63
C ARG A 93 12.72 12.55 -7.26
N ALA A 94 13.77 13.18 -6.72
CA ALA A 94 14.95 12.48 -6.24
C ALA A 94 14.57 11.52 -5.09
N ALA A 95 13.71 11.97 -4.17
CA ALA A 95 13.19 11.14 -3.08
C ALA A 95 12.31 9.97 -3.57
N LEU A 96 11.62 10.13 -4.69
CA LEU A 96 10.84 9.05 -5.32
C LEU A 96 11.72 8.08 -6.13
N SER A 97 12.84 8.55 -6.64
CA SER A 97 13.75 7.83 -7.53
C SER A 97 14.44 6.69 -6.80
N ARG A 98 14.41 5.48 -7.38
CA ARG A 98 15.18 4.36 -6.82
C ARG A 98 16.70 4.61 -6.89
N SER A 99 17.15 5.43 -7.84
CA SER A 99 18.57 5.78 -8.00
C SER A 99 18.95 7.13 -7.38
N GLY A 100 17.97 7.86 -6.82
CA GLY A 100 18.16 9.25 -6.40
C GLY A 100 18.25 10.27 -7.54
N ASP A 101 18.29 9.85 -8.81
CA ASP A 101 18.29 10.78 -9.95
C ASP A 101 16.86 11.26 -10.26
N PRO A 102 16.52 12.55 -10.06
CA PRO A 102 15.19 13.07 -10.31
C PRO A 102 14.80 13.04 -11.79
N ARG A 103 15.77 13.01 -12.71
CA ARG A 103 15.51 12.99 -14.16
C ARG A 103 15.00 11.63 -14.64
N ARG A 104 15.10 10.60 -13.80
CA ARG A 104 14.58 9.25 -14.10
C ARG A 104 13.14 9.07 -13.68
N VAL A 105 12.57 10.03 -12.96
CA VAL A 105 11.21 9.96 -12.41
C VAL A 105 10.30 10.91 -13.15
N GLU A 106 9.17 10.40 -13.60
CA GLU A 106 8.06 11.16 -14.14
C GLU A 106 6.85 10.96 -13.22
N MET A 107 6.30 12.05 -12.68
CA MET A 107 5.07 12.00 -11.92
C MET A 107 3.89 12.04 -12.89
N LEU A 108 3.09 10.98 -12.90
CA LEU A 108 2.00 10.81 -13.85
C LEU A 108 0.68 11.29 -13.25
N GLU A 109 0.45 11.01 -11.96
CA GLU A 109 -0.73 11.43 -11.21
C GLU A 109 -0.35 11.65 -9.74
N ALA A 110 -1.01 12.60 -9.08
CA ALA A 110 -0.86 12.84 -7.65
C ALA A 110 -2.11 13.49 -7.06
N TRP A 111 -2.59 13.00 -5.92
CA TRP A 111 -3.74 13.59 -5.23
C TRP A 111 -3.79 13.18 -3.75
N GLY A 112 -4.41 14.03 -2.92
CA GLY A 112 -4.75 13.70 -1.53
C GLY A 112 -6.11 13.00 -1.43
N VAL A 113 -6.26 12.08 -0.48
CA VAL A 113 -7.53 11.46 -0.07
C VAL A 113 -7.51 11.27 1.45
N ASP A 114 -8.31 12.06 2.15
CA ASP A 114 -8.33 12.10 3.62
C ASP A 114 -6.89 12.27 4.17
N ASP A 115 -6.50 11.46 5.15
CA ASP A 115 -5.16 11.35 5.73
C ASP A 115 -4.17 10.51 4.89
N ALA A 116 -4.31 10.49 3.56
CA ALA A 116 -3.40 9.80 2.64
C ALA A 116 -3.06 10.66 1.42
N PHE A 117 -1.84 10.52 0.92
CA PHE A 117 -1.41 11.10 -0.34
C PHE A 117 -1.03 9.99 -1.32
N LEU A 118 -1.68 9.96 -2.48
CA LEU A 118 -1.50 8.93 -3.50
C LEU A 118 -0.83 9.53 -4.73
N LEU A 119 0.04 8.74 -5.36
CA LEU A 119 0.69 9.13 -6.59
C LEU A 119 0.93 7.93 -7.51
N ARG A 120 0.91 8.19 -8.82
CA ARG A 120 1.41 7.29 -9.85
C ARG A 120 2.65 7.92 -10.46
N LEU A 121 3.70 7.13 -10.57
CA LEU A 121 4.97 7.58 -11.15
C LEU A 121 5.55 6.53 -12.09
N ARG A 122 6.38 6.98 -13.03
CA ARG A 122 7.28 6.14 -13.82
C ARG A 122 8.71 6.42 -13.38
N ASP A 123 9.46 5.36 -13.08
CA ASP A 123 10.88 5.45 -12.76
C ASP A 123 11.69 4.54 -13.69
N THR A 124 12.56 5.17 -14.48
CA THR A 124 13.40 4.56 -15.52
C THR A 124 14.82 4.26 -15.04
N SER A 125 15.04 4.24 -13.72
CA SER A 125 16.30 3.81 -13.11
C SER A 125 16.68 2.37 -13.53
N ARG A 126 17.97 2.12 -13.72
CA ARG A 126 18.50 0.78 -14.09
C ARG A 126 18.44 -0.18 -12.90
N GLY A 127 18.54 -1.48 -13.16
CA GLY A 127 18.63 -2.51 -12.11
C GLY A 127 17.29 -2.93 -11.49
N HIS A 128 16.16 -2.59 -12.12
CA HIS A 128 14.85 -3.00 -11.66
C HIS A 128 14.35 -4.22 -12.45
N HIS A 129 13.70 -5.16 -11.75
CA HIS A 129 13.08 -6.37 -12.34
C HIS A 129 11.55 -6.29 -12.41
N GLY A 130 10.97 -5.18 -11.97
CA GLY A 130 9.53 -4.88 -12.07
C GLY A 130 9.17 -4.13 -13.34
N GLN A 131 7.91 -3.69 -13.45
CA GLN A 131 7.57 -2.64 -14.41
C GLN A 131 8.13 -1.27 -13.94
N THR A 132 8.27 -0.31 -14.86
CA THR A 132 8.76 1.05 -14.54
C THR A 132 7.73 1.90 -13.81
N GLU A 133 6.44 1.66 -14.05
CA GLU A 133 5.34 2.40 -13.39
C GLU A 133 4.98 1.82 -12.03
N SER A 134 4.74 2.68 -11.04
CA SER A 134 4.27 2.24 -9.73
C SER A 134 3.24 3.20 -9.16
N TRP A 135 2.33 2.64 -8.37
CA TRP A 135 1.45 3.38 -7.50
C TRP A 135 2.09 3.45 -6.13
N ARG A 136 2.11 4.64 -5.52
CA ARG A 136 2.55 4.83 -4.15
C ARG A 136 1.49 5.56 -3.34
N ALA A 137 1.44 5.25 -2.06
CA ALA A 137 0.70 6.03 -1.09
C ALA A 137 1.61 6.37 0.09
N VAL A 138 1.47 7.58 0.59
CA VAL A 138 2.06 8.04 1.84
C VAL A 138 0.92 8.22 2.83
N VAL A 139 1.02 7.57 3.98
CA VAL A 139 0.03 7.65 5.07
C VAL A 139 0.74 7.92 6.39
N SER A 140 0.06 8.59 7.33
CA SER A 140 0.57 8.82 8.67
C SER A 140 -0.08 7.82 9.63
N LEU A 141 0.69 6.86 10.14
CA LEU A 141 0.19 5.82 11.05
C LEU A 141 1.02 5.80 12.31
N LYS A 142 0.37 5.95 13.48
CA LYS A 142 1.03 5.92 14.80
C LYS A 142 2.22 6.91 14.90
N GLY A 143 2.06 8.11 14.33
CA GLY A 143 3.09 9.16 14.36
C GLY A 143 4.30 8.88 13.44
N ARG A 144 4.14 7.99 12.46
CA ARG A 144 5.17 7.65 11.47
C ARG A 144 4.60 7.78 10.06
N LEU A 145 5.42 8.25 9.14
CA LEU A 145 5.11 8.16 7.71
C LEU A 145 5.29 6.71 7.27
N VAL A 146 4.33 6.19 6.53
CA VAL A 146 4.40 4.86 5.93
C VAL A 146 4.23 5.01 4.43
N THR A 147 5.22 4.52 3.68
CA THR A 147 5.17 4.48 2.22
C THR A 147 4.70 3.09 1.79
N LEU A 148 3.60 3.06 1.06
CA LEU A 148 3.04 1.86 0.44
C LEU A 148 3.33 1.94 -1.05
N THR A 149 3.74 0.82 -1.66
CA THR A 149 3.93 0.73 -3.11
C THR A 149 3.13 -0.44 -3.67
N ALA A 150 2.58 -0.29 -4.87
CA ALA A 150 2.01 -1.37 -5.67
C ALA A 150 2.51 -1.26 -7.12
N THR A 151 3.07 -2.34 -7.64
CA THR A 151 3.64 -2.41 -8.99
C THR A 151 3.47 -3.79 -9.60
N GLY A 152 3.41 -3.87 -10.93
CA GLY A 152 3.50 -5.14 -11.65
C GLY A 152 4.93 -5.66 -11.78
N THR A 153 5.05 -6.89 -12.28
CA THR A 153 6.33 -7.44 -12.73
C THR A 153 6.56 -7.09 -14.21
N ALA A 154 7.77 -7.29 -14.71
CA ALA A 154 8.02 -7.15 -16.16
C ALA A 154 7.17 -8.14 -17.00
N ALA A 155 6.96 -9.36 -16.50
CA ALA A 155 6.18 -10.40 -17.19
C ALA A 155 4.66 -10.21 -17.06
N ALA A 156 4.20 -9.57 -15.99
CA ALA A 156 2.79 -9.30 -15.75
C ALA A 156 2.62 -7.86 -15.23
N PRO A 157 2.57 -6.87 -16.15
CA PRO A 157 2.34 -5.49 -15.78
C PRO A 157 0.99 -5.28 -15.10
N LEU A 158 0.99 -4.43 -14.08
CA LEU A 158 -0.20 -4.02 -13.35
C LEU A 158 -0.86 -2.87 -14.12
N ALA A 159 -1.99 -3.17 -14.76
CA ALA A 159 -2.80 -2.17 -15.46
C ALA A 159 -3.19 -1.00 -14.55
N ARG A 160 -3.30 0.21 -15.13
CA ARG A 160 -3.56 1.47 -14.41
C ARG A 160 -4.71 1.35 -13.40
N GLU A 161 -5.90 0.96 -13.85
CA GLU A 161 -7.08 0.87 -12.97
C GLU A 161 -6.93 -0.18 -11.87
N ASN A 162 -6.26 -1.31 -12.19
CA ASN A 162 -5.98 -2.35 -11.21
C ASN A 162 -5.05 -1.82 -10.12
N GLY A 163 -4.01 -1.08 -10.49
CA GLY A 163 -3.09 -0.48 -9.54
C GLY A 163 -3.72 0.63 -8.69
N LYS A 164 -4.57 1.48 -9.28
CA LYS A 164 -5.33 2.50 -8.53
C LYS A 164 -6.22 1.87 -7.47
N ARG A 165 -6.99 0.83 -7.84
CA ARG A 165 -7.82 0.09 -6.88
C ARG A 165 -6.99 -0.61 -5.82
N LEU A 166 -5.87 -1.22 -6.22
CA LEU A 166 -5.01 -1.97 -5.31
C LEU A 166 -4.34 -1.08 -4.26
N ILE A 167 -3.78 0.07 -4.66
CA ILE A 167 -3.15 0.98 -3.70
C ILE A 167 -4.19 1.58 -2.73
N GLY A 168 -5.39 1.87 -3.22
CA GLY A 168 -6.50 2.31 -2.36
C GLY A 168 -6.89 1.23 -1.34
N ALA A 169 -7.06 -0.02 -1.79
CA ALA A 169 -7.36 -1.15 -0.90
C ALA A 169 -6.24 -1.38 0.13
N PHE A 170 -4.98 -1.17 -0.26
CA PHE A 170 -3.85 -1.30 0.65
C PHE A 170 -3.85 -0.20 1.73
N VAL A 171 -4.10 1.06 1.35
CA VAL A 171 -4.29 2.17 2.30
C VAL A 171 -5.42 1.84 3.28
N THR A 172 -6.57 1.36 2.80
CA THR A 172 -7.70 0.98 3.65
C THR A 172 -7.33 -0.13 4.64
N ALA A 173 -6.64 -1.20 4.18
CA ALA A 173 -6.21 -2.29 5.05
C ALA A 173 -5.24 -1.81 6.14
N MET A 174 -4.27 -0.98 5.77
CA MET A 174 -3.30 -0.38 6.69
C MET A 174 -3.97 0.51 7.74
N LYS A 175 -4.86 1.42 7.32
CA LYS A 175 -5.61 2.29 8.24
C LYS A 175 -6.44 1.44 9.20
N ALA A 176 -7.21 0.47 8.68
CA ALA A 176 -8.06 -0.40 9.49
C ALA A 176 -7.26 -1.17 10.56
N ALA A 177 -6.12 -1.75 10.18
CA ALA A 177 -5.26 -2.48 11.10
C ALA A 177 -4.66 -1.59 12.21
N ASN A 178 -4.50 -0.29 11.96
CA ASN A 178 -3.83 0.64 12.88
C ASN A 178 -4.76 1.59 13.63
N ARG A 179 -6.08 1.48 13.46
CA ARG A 179 -7.04 2.19 14.32
C ARG A 179 -6.73 1.89 15.78
N GLY A 180 -6.55 2.94 16.57
CA GLY A 180 -6.60 2.81 18.03
C GLY A 180 -8.06 2.59 18.47
N PRO A 181 -8.31 2.20 19.72
CA PRO A 181 -9.63 2.45 20.30
C PRO A 181 -9.94 3.95 20.14
N ALA A 182 -11.17 4.27 19.71
CA ALA A 182 -11.60 5.67 19.63
C ALA A 182 -11.32 6.31 21.00
N ARG A 183 -10.54 7.40 21.00
CA ARG A 183 -10.40 8.19 22.22
C ARG A 183 -11.72 8.95 22.38
N ASN A 184 -12.58 8.46 23.27
CA ASN A 184 -13.65 9.25 23.85
C ASN A 184 -13.05 10.24 24.85
#